data_AF-A0A2N2FGR2-F1
#
_entry.id   AF-A0A2N2FGR2-F1
#
_cell.length_a   1.000
_cell.length_b   1.000
_cell.length_c   1.000
_cell.angle_alpha   90.00
_cell.angle_beta   90.00
_cell.angle_gamma   90.00
#
_symmetry.space_group_name_H-M   'P 1'
#
loop_
_entity.id
_entity.type
_entity.pdbx_description
1 polymer ?
#
loop_
_entity_poly.entity_id
_entity_poly.type
_entity_poly.pdbx_seq_one_letter_code
_entity_poly.pdbx_strand_id
1 'polypeptide(L)'
;MRISACDNAKLAALFLALALLPPALSGCGLEFRTVPEAAPPSVAAQANATANATAGPAAVQPAPQPATDALSVARRLNVLVNDTEPASPDFARLRAELVQSASAQASAGGQPLPGDLRLAISRVAGFNPPQMRERWQRYQQALDSAAALYAEHPPVDTNALNGAKVVRRLGPALYLVRLPGGDTAFFSTPLGARRLKIGMKLRGILAVEKPRPKPDKAAGDLVDELNESARTFVAITREEARKITAERAPVLARLKELEAERAKFQRSIDDDLASLDSLARDVNAVISPRLLGLSGYGGPGLDESRAPARLVRQVKRLSHTYSPVQYYRYTLPVTGKKQMDAALRGYIDGRMKDVQDLLRTVGVGRGHARANVDLVAFKSFTASEDLLSVRFEASRDTGGAHPNQSFASFVFDARNQKLLGLADLFQNLPAGLSLLSELATRRMELVLDGHVFPEGLEPKVENFSVFVIDGQSLVFSFPPYQMASYAEGPQTLRVPLAHPRLLPLLSPKLLEVLGARPKL
;
A
#
# COMPACT_ATOMS: atom_id res chain seq x y z
N MET A 1 -9.08 -12.16 -45.14
CA MET A 1 -10.04 -12.38 -44.04
C MET A 1 -9.39 -11.84 -42.78
N ARG A 2 -9.82 -10.65 -42.34
CA ARG A 2 -9.33 -9.98 -41.12
C ARG A 2 -10.00 -10.65 -39.91
N ILE A 3 -9.22 -11.00 -38.90
CA ILE A 3 -9.71 -11.21 -37.53
C ILE A 3 -8.79 -10.40 -36.61
N SER A 4 -9.45 -9.65 -35.74
CA SER A 4 -9.00 -8.45 -35.02
C SER A 4 -8.37 -8.79 -33.67
N ALA A 5 -7.49 -7.90 -33.21
CA ALA A 5 -6.91 -7.88 -31.87
C ALA A 5 -7.99 -7.52 -30.83
N CYS A 6 -8.73 -8.51 -30.35
CA CYS A 6 -9.65 -8.40 -29.21
C CYS A 6 -9.79 -9.76 -28.50
N ASP A 7 -8.69 -10.36 -27.99
CA ASP A 7 -8.82 -11.55 -27.11
C ASP A 7 -7.81 -11.63 -25.96
N ASN A 8 -6.87 -10.67 -25.82
CA ASN A 8 -5.94 -10.67 -24.67
C ASN A 8 -6.55 -10.11 -23.38
N ALA A 9 -7.67 -9.38 -23.44
CA ALA A 9 -8.34 -8.86 -22.25
C ALA A 9 -9.14 -9.95 -21.49
N LYS A 10 -9.57 -11.03 -22.16
CA LYS A 10 -10.34 -12.12 -21.52
C LYS A 10 -9.44 -13.14 -20.80
N LEU A 11 -8.19 -13.30 -21.21
CA LEU A 11 -7.22 -14.17 -20.53
C LEU A 11 -6.67 -13.56 -19.23
N ALA A 12 -6.54 -12.24 -19.16
CA ALA A 12 -6.16 -11.55 -17.92
C ALA A 12 -7.27 -11.57 -16.86
N ALA A 13 -8.55 -11.49 -17.27
CA ALA A 13 -9.69 -11.60 -16.36
C ALA A 13 -9.89 -13.02 -15.78
N LEU A 14 -9.48 -14.06 -16.50
CA LEU A 14 -9.60 -15.45 -16.03
C LEU A 14 -8.53 -15.80 -14.96
N PHE A 15 -7.37 -15.14 -14.98
CA PHE A 15 -6.33 -15.31 -13.95
C PHE A 15 -6.60 -14.51 -12.67
N LEU A 16 -7.32 -13.38 -12.77
CA LEU A 16 -7.71 -12.59 -11.59
C LEU A 16 -8.88 -13.23 -10.81
N ALA A 17 -9.74 -14.00 -11.48
CA ALA A 17 -10.92 -14.62 -10.87
C ALA A 17 -10.63 -15.89 -10.04
N LEU A 18 -9.47 -16.54 -10.18
CA LEU A 18 -9.13 -17.76 -9.45
C LEU A 18 -8.46 -17.54 -8.08
N ALA A 19 -8.10 -16.29 -7.73
CA ALA A 19 -7.34 -15.99 -6.51
C ALA A 19 -8.16 -15.33 -5.39
N LEU A 20 -9.46 -15.05 -5.58
CA LEU A 20 -10.27 -14.21 -4.68
C LEU A 20 -11.62 -14.78 -4.22
N LEU A 21 -11.86 -16.10 -4.28
CA LEU A 21 -13.11 -16.68 -3.75
C LEU A 21 -12.97 -17.13 -2.27
N PRO A 22 -13.81 -16.63 -1.34
CA PRO A 22 -14.02 -17.26 -0.04
C PRO A 22 -14.97 -18.47 -0.17
N PRO A 23 -14.99 -19.41 0.79
CA PRO A 23 -15.79 -20.62 0.67
C PRO A 23 -17.28 -20.30 0.90
N ALA A 24 -18.12 -20.53 -0.12
CA ALA A 24 -19.57 -20.51 0.02
C ALA A 24 -20.14 -21.95 -0.06
N LEU A 25 -21.07 -22.20 0.85
CA LEU A 25 -21.81 -23.45 1.04
C LEU A 25 -22.76 -23.76 -0.14
N SER A 26 -23.01 -25.05 -0.31
CA SER A 26 -23.75 -25.73 -1.37
C SER A 26 -25.16 -25.22 -1.71
N GLY A 27 -25.48 -25.29 -3.01
CA GLY A 27 -26.68 -25.96 -3.53
C GLY A 27 -27.96 -25.14 -3.72
N CYS A 28 -28.24 -24.75 -4.98
CA CYS A 28 -29.53 -24.92 -5.67
C CYS A 28 -29.46 -24.28 -7.07
N GLY A 29 -29.86 -25.03 -8.10
CA GLY A 29 -29.79 -24.61 -9.50
C GLY A 29 -30.91 -23.63 -9.88
N LEU A 30 -30.61 -22.75 -10.84
CA LEU A 30 -31.61 -22.01 -11.62
C LEU A 30 -31.00 -21.55 -12.96
N GLU A 31 -31.77 -21.77 -14.02
CA GLU A 31 -31.43 -21.60 -15.43
C GLU A 31 -31.27 -20.12 -15.84
N PHE A 32 -30.33 -19.86 -16.76
CA PHE A 32 -30.11 -18.54 -17.36
C PHE A 32 -31.00 -18.33 -18.59
N ARG A 33 -31.83 -17.29 -18.55
CA ARG A 33 -32.45 -16.68 -19.74
C ARG A 33 -31.81 -15.31 -20.02
N THR A 34 -31.39 -15.11 -21.26
CA THR A 34 -30.76 -13.91 -21.81
C THR A 34 -31.77 -12.80 -22.12
N VAL A 35 -31.44 -11.53 -21.81
CA VAL A 35 -32.13 -10.32 -22.30
C VAL A 35 -31.08 -9.26 -22.66
N PRO A 36 -31.24 -8.48 -23.75
CA PRO A 36 -30.13 -7.72 -24.35
C PRO A 36 -30.00 -6.25 -23.88
N GLU A 37 -28.83 -5.75 -24.26
CA GLU A 37 -28.16 -4.46 -24.05
C GLU A 37 -28.93 -3.20 -24.50
N ALA A 38 -28.87 -2.12 -23.70
CA ALA A 38 -29.33 -0.79 -24.09
C ALA A 38 -28.34 0.30 -23.63
N ALA A 39 -28.03 1.20 -24.57
CA ALA A 39 -27.02 2.27 -24.51
C ALA A 39 -27.43 3.49 -23.64
N PRO A 40 -26.47 4.35 -23.22
CA PRO A 40 -26.74 5.47 -22.32
C PRO A 40 -27.14 6.76 -23.07
N PRO A 41 -27.98 7.65 -22.49
CA PRO A 41 -28.25 8.95 -23.10
C PRO A 41 -27.30 10.04 -22.62
N SER A 42 -27.04 10.97 -23.55
CA SER A 42 -26.17 12.14 -23.48
C SER A 42 -26.70 13.26 -22.58
N VAL A 43 -25.80 13.96 -21.90
CA VAL A 43 -26.05 15.22 -21.19
C VAL A 43 -26.05 16.38 -22.18
N ALA A 44 -27.18 17.07 -22.32
CA ALA A 44 -27.28 18.37 -22.99
C ALA A 44 -27.59 19.46 -21.95
N ALA A 45 -26.80 20.52 -22.01
CA ALA A 45 -26.92 21.72 -21.19
C ALA A 45 -28.18 22.53 -21.57
N GLN A 46 -28.86 23.10 -20.57
CA GLN A 46 -29.68 24.28 -20.76
C GLN A 46 -29.58 25.18 -19.52
N ALA A 47 -29.08 26.40 -19.77
CA ALA A 47 -29.11 27.53 -18.88
C ALA A 47 -30.51 28.16 -18.85
N ASN A 48 -30.93 28.65 -17.68
CA ASN A 48 -31.84 29.79 -17.49
C ASN A 48 -31.76 30.19 -16.01
N ALA A 49 -31.22 31.36 -15.69
CA ALA A 49 -31.86 32.68 -15.71
C ALA A 49 -32.28 33.07 -14.27
N THR A 50 -31.52 34.02 -13.78
CA THR A 50 -31.64 34.87 -12.59
C THR A 50 -33.08 35.25 -12.18
N ALA A 51 -33.39 35.05 -10.90
CA ALA A 51 -34.39 35.82 -10.17
C ALA A 51 -33.77 36.34 -8.87
N ASN A 52 -33.62 37.67 -8.80
CA ASN A 52 -33.22 38.41 -7.61
C ASN A 52 -34.28 38.27 -6.52
N ALA A 53 -33.90 37.68 -5.38
CA ALA A 53 -34.63 37.82 -4.12
C ALA A 53 -33.68 38.45 -3.09
N THR A 54 -34.08 39.62 -2.60
CA THR A 54 -33.42 40.44 -1.59
C THR A 54 -33.20 39.65 -0.30
N ALA A 55 -31.93 39.38 0.03
CA ALA A 55 -31.51 38.83 1.31
C ALA A 55 -31.60 39.92 2.40
N GLY A 56 -32.45 39.70 3.40
CA GLY A 56 -32.37 40.44 4.67
C GLY A 56 -31.05 40.11 5.39
N PRO A 57 -30.57 40.97 6.31
CA PRO A 57 -29.30 40.77 6.97
C PRO A 57 -29.31 39.43 7.72
N ALA A 58 -28.38 38.55 7.33
CA ALA A 58 -28.13 37.30 8.00
C ALA A 58 -27.94 37.57 9.49
N ALA A 59 -28.76 36.92 10.32
CA ALA A 59 -28.56 36.90 11.76
C ALA A 59 -27.12 36.45 12.01
N VAL A 60 -26.33 37.34 12.61
CA VAL A 60 -24.97 37.06 13.06
C VAL A 60 -25.07 35.83 13.97
N GLN A 61 -24.56 34.70 13.50
CA GLN A 61 -24.37 33.54 14.37
C GLN A 61 -23.51 34.00 15.56
N PRO A 62 -23.94 33.78 16.82
CA PRO A 62 -23.13 34.17 17.95
C PRO A 62 -21.75 33.51 17.83
N ALA A 63 -20.70 34.29 18.07
CA ALA A 63 -19.34 33.79 18.11
C ALA A 63 -19.28 32.51 18.97
N PRO A 64 -18.54 31.46 18.55
CA PRO A 64 -18.46 30.21 19.31
C PRO A 64 -18.05 30.53 20.74
N GLN A 65 -18.89 30.14 21.70
CA GLN A 65 -18.56 30.29 23.12
C GLN A 65 -17.22 29.60 23.39
N PRO A 66 -16.31 30.20 24.19
CA PRO A 66 -15.05 29.56 24.52
C PRO A 66 -15.33 28.23 25.21
N ALA A 67 -14.84 27.15 24.61
CA ALA A 67 -14.86 25.81 25.18
C ALA A 67 -14.04 25.82 26.48
N THR A 68 -14.69 25.89 27.65
CA THR A 68 -14.01 26.08 28.94
C THR A 68 -13.82 24.79 29.75
N ASP A 69 -14.43 23.68 29.37
CA ASP A 69 -14.25 22.40 30.06
C ASP A 69 -13.33 21.44 29.29
N ALA A 70 -12.72 20.50 30.04
CA ALA A 70 -11.74 19.54 29.51
C ALA A 70 -12.30 18.64 28.40
N LEU A 71 -13.60 18.31 28.42
CA LEU A 71 -14.23 17.48 27.40
C LEU A 71 -14.43 18.26 26.11
N SER A 72 -14.86 19.52 26.20
CA SER A 72 -14.98 20.39 25.03
C SER A 72 -13.63 20.64 24.36
N VAL A 73 -12.55 20.82 25.13
CA VAL A 73 -11.18 20.92 24.60
C VAL A 73 -10.75 19.63 23.92
N ALA A 74 -11.01 18.47 24.53
CA ALA A 74 -10.69 17.17 23.93
C ALA A 74 -11.42 16.95 22.59
N ARG A 75 -12.69 17.36 22.47
CA ARG A 75 -13.45 17.29 21.22
C ARG A 75 -12.85 18.16 20.12
N ARG A 76 -12.40 19.38 20.45
CA ARG A 76 -11.76 20.27 19.48
C ARG A 76 -10.41 19.74 19.00
N LEU A 77 -9.60 19.21 19.92
CA LEU A 77 -8.36 18.48 19.57
C LEU A 77 -8.65 17.30 18.65
N ASN A 78 -9.72 16.56 18.91
CA ASN A 78 -10.12 15.41 18.12
C ASN A 78 -10.44 15.77 16.66
N VAL A 79 -11.27 16.80 16.45
CA VAL A 79 -11.59 17.30 15.11
C VAL A 79 -10.33 17.76 14.41
N LEU A 80 -9.53 18.63 15.06
CA LEU A 80 -8.32 19.20 14.49
C LEU A 80 -7.30 18.15 14.04
N VAL A 81 -7.10 17.10 14.84
CA VAL A 81 -6.05 16.10 14.59
C VAL A 81 -6.53 14.96 13.70
N ASN A 82 -7.79 14.55 13.83
CA ASN A 82 -8.26 13.32 13.18
C ASN A 82 -9.19 13.58 11.97
N ASP A 83 -9.84 14.74 11.88
CA ASP A 83 -10.86 15.02 10.84
C ASP A 83 -10.50 16.23 9.95
N THR A 84 -9.44 16.99 10.25
CA THR A 84 -9.04 18.18 9.48
C THR A 84 -7.77 17.95 8.65
N GLU A 85 -7.77 18.37 7.38
CA GLU A 85 -6.60 18.20 6.47
C GLU A 85 -5.38 18.95 7.01
N PRO A 86 -4.23 18.29 7.21
CA PRO A 86 -3.01 18.97 7.63
C PRO A 86 -2.66 20.11 6.67
N ALA A 87 -2.14 21.22 7.20
CA ALA A 87 -1.76 22.42 6.43
C ALA A 87 -2.92 23.14 5.69
N SER A 88 -4.17 22.71 5.85
CA SER A 88 -5.33 23.44 5.30
C SER A 88 -5.61 24.76 6.06
N PRO A 89 -6.31 25.72 5.43
CA PRO A 89 -6.77 26.93 6.12
C PRO A 89 -7.62 26.62 7.36
N ASP A 90 -8.43 25.57 7.32
CA ASP A 90 -9.25 25.13 8.45
C ASP A 90 -8.39 24.60 9.61
N PHE A 91 -7.32 23.85 9.32
CA PHE A 91 -6.37 23.42 10.34
C PHE A 91 -5.73 24.62 11.05
N ALA A 92 -5.27 25.61 10.28
CA ALA A 92 -4.67 26.82 10.81
C ALA A 92 -5.65 27.61 11.69
N ARG A 93 -6.90 27.79 11.23
CA ARG A 93 -7.96 28.46 11.97
C ARG A 93 -8.27 27.74 13.28
N LEU A 94 -8.61 26.45 13.23
CA LEU A 94 -8.99 25.65 14.40
C LEU A 94 -7.85 25.58 15.44
N ARG A 95 -6.60 25.47 14.99
CA ARG A 95 -5.41 25.53 15.86
C ARG A 95 -5.31 26.87 16.57
N ALA A 96 -5.46 27.99 15.86
CA ALA A 96 -5.38 29.31 16.45
C ALA A 96 -6.49 29.54 17.49
N GLU A 97 -7.73 29.19 17.15
CA GLU A 97 -8.86 29.31 18.06
C GLU A 97 -8.70 28.44 19.31
N LEU A 98 -8.15 27.22 19.17
CA LEU A 98 -7.88 26.32 20.31
C LEU A 98 -6.87 26.92 21.27
N VAL A 99 -5.75 27.44 20.75
CA VAL A 99 -4.70 28.08 21.55
C VAL A 99 -5.21 29.33 22.25
N GLN A 100 -5.98 30.18 21.55
CA GLN A 100 -6.59 31.37 22.13
C GLN A 100 -7.56 31.03 23.25
N SER A 101 -8.43 30.02 23.05
CA SER A 101 -9.39 29.58 24.07
C SER A 101 -8.71 29.05 25.32
N ALA A 102 -7.65 28.24 25.14
CA ALA A 102 -6.89 27.68 26.25
C ALA A 102 -6.16 28.77 27.07
N SER A 103 -5.60 29.79 26.40
CA SER A 103 -4.97 30.94 27.05
C SER A 103 -5.98 31.80 27.81
N ALA A 104 -7.15 32.08 27.21
CA ALA A 104 -8.21 32.88 27.84
C ALA A 104 -8.74 32.22 29.12
N GLN A 105 -8.90 30.89 29.14
CA GLN A 105 -9.32 30.14 30.33
C GLN A 105 -8.32 30.28 31.48
N ALA A 106 -7.02 30.26 31.20
CA ALA A 106 -5.99 30.47 32.21
C ALA A 106 -6.05 31.87 32.83
N SER A 107 -6.41 32.88 32.04
CA SER A 107 -6.53 34.27 32.49
C SER A 107 -7.83 34.58 33.23
N ALA A 108 -8.93 33.86 32.94
CA ALA A 108 -10.27 34.13 33.50
C ALA A 108 -10.53 33.51 34.89
N GLY A 109 -9.51 32.95 35.55
CA GLY A 109 -9.66 32.34 36.89
C GLY A 109 -10.47 31.04 36.93
N GLY A 110 -10.72 30.41 35.77
CA GLY A 110 -11.40 29.11 35.70
C GLY A 110 -10.51 27.97 36.22
N GLN A 111 -11.12 26.81 36.48
CA GLN A 111 -10.36 25.58 36.80
C GLN A 111 -9.33 25.32 35.68
N PRO A 112 -8.04 25.13 36.01
CA PRO A 112 -7.02 24.93 35.01
C PRO A 112 -7.25 23.61 34.27
N LEU A 113 -6.98 23.60 32.97
CA LEU A 113 -7.04 22.38 32.18
C LEU A 113 -6.06 21.33 32.74
N PRO A 114 -6.44 20.04 32.71
CA PRO A 114 -5.53 18.93 33.02
C PRO A 114 -4.17 19.07 32.33
N GLY A 115 -3.09 18.71 33.03
CA GLY A 115 -1.72 18.93 32.54
C GLY A 115 -1.40 18.22 31.22
N ASP A 116 -1.96 17.03 31.02
CA ASP A 116 -1.84 16.26 29.78
C ASP A 116 -2.57 16.91 28.60
N LEU A 117 -3.75 17.51 28.82
CA LEU A 117 -4.43 18.31 27.80
C LEU A 117 -3.63 19.58 27.46
N ARG A 118 -3.06 20.27 28.45
CA ARG A 118 -2.17 21.41 28.20
C ARG A 118 -0.95 21.01 27.37
N LEU A 119 -0.35 19.85 27.65
CA LEU A 119 0.75 19.30 26.87
C LEU A 119 0.32 18.96 25.43
N ALA A 120 -0.85 18.35 25.24
CA ALA A 120 -1.39 18.05 23.91
C ALA A 120 -1.62 19.34 23.10
N ILE A 121 -2.19 20.38 23.71
CA ILE A 121 -2.36 21.70 23.09
C ILE A 121 -1.00 22.29 22.72
N SER A 122 -0.01 22.22 23.61
CA SER A 122 1.34 22.73 23.34
C SER A 122 2.00 22.00 22.16
N ARG A 123 1.82 20.68 22.05
CA ARG A 123 2.32 19.90 20.89
C ARG A 123 1.67 20.35 19.58
N VAL A 124 0.34 20.46 19.57
CA VAL A 124 -0.39 20.97 18.39
C VAL A 124 0.00 22.41 18.06
N ALA A 125 0.20 23.26 19.07
CA ALA A 125 0.66 24.64 18.90
C ALA A 125 2.11 24.72 18.41
N GLY A 126 2.97 23.76 18.74
CA GLY A 126 4.34 23.68 18.21
C GLY A 126 4.46 22.96 16.87
N PHE A 127 3.41 22.24 16.45
CA PHE A 127 3.42 21.45 15.23
C PHE A 127 3.47 22.35 14.00
N ASN A 128 4.44 22.08 13.11
CA ASN A 128 4.55 22.71 11.80
C ASN A 128 3.98 21.74 10.75
N PRO A 129 2.79 22.02 10.18
CA PRO A 129 2.18 21.14 9.21
C PRO A 129 3.07 21.00 7.96
N PRO A 130 3.35 19.78 7.52
CA PRO A 130 4.21 19.58 6.38
C PRO A 130 3.54 20.01 5.07
N GLN A 131 4.30 20.64 4.17
CA GLN A 131 3.86 20.96 2.81
C GLN A 131 4.01 19.73 1.89
N MET A 132 3.41 18.61 2.28
CA MET A 132 3.60 17.31 1.62
C MET A 132 3.27 17.35 0.13
N ARG A 133 2.20 18.05 -0.25
CA ARG A 133 1.80 18.20 -1.66
C ARG A 133 2.90 18.85 -2.52
N GLU A 134 3.56 19.89 -2.01
CA GLU A 134 4.67 20.52 -2.74
C GLU A 134 5.87 19.58 -2.85
N ARG A 135 6.20 18.86 -1.77
CA ARG A 135 7.33 17.91 -1.80
C ARG A 135 7.10 16.76 -2.77
N TRP A 136 5.88 16.23 -2.81
CA TRP A 136 5.47 15.20 -3.77
C TRP A 136 5.58 15.72 -5.22
N GLN A 137 5.09 16.93 -5.50
CA GLN A 137 5.26 17.55 -6.81
C GLN A 137 6.74 17.67 -7.23
N ARG A 138 7.63 18.06 -6.30
CA ARG A 138 9.07 18.13 -6.60
C ARG A 138 9.72 16.75 -6.77
N TYR A 139 9.28 15.76 -5.99
CA TYR A 139 9.69 14.37 -6.16
C TYR A 139 9.31 13.86 -7.55
N GLN A 140 8.06 14.07 -7.96
CA GLN A 140 7.56 13.62 -9.26
C GLN A 140 8.25 14.36 -10.41
N GLN A 141 8.47 15.67 -10.28
CA GLN A 141 9.23 16.44 -11.26
C GLN A 141 10.66 15.90 -11.44
N ALA A 142 11.35 15.55 -10.35
CA ALA A 142 12.69 14.96 -10.42
C ALA A 142 12.67 13.58 -11.09
N LEU A 143 11.65 12.76 -10.80
CA LEU A 143 11.44 11.45 -11.41
C LEU A 143 11.18 11.55 -12.91
N ASP A 144 10.26 12.42 -13.33
CA ASP A 144 9.90 12.63 -14.74
C ASP A 144 11.07 13.21 -15.52
N SER A 145 11.81 14.15 -14.92
CA SER A 145 13.03 14.71 -15.53
C SER A 145 14.10 13.63 -15.72
N ALA A 146 14.29 12.74 -14.75
CA ALA A 146 15.23 11.63 -14.89
C ALA A 146 14.77 10.66 -15.98
N ALA A 147 13.49 10.30 -16.02
CA ALA A 147 12.92 9.42 -17.03
C ALA A 147 13.05 10.00 -18.45
N ALA A 148 12.77 11.30 -18.63
CA ALA A 148 12.95 12.00 -19.90
C ALA A 148 14.42 11.98 -20.33
N LEU A 149 15.34 12.27 -19.41
CA LEU A 149 16.77 12.26 -19.69
C LEU A 149 17.29 10.85 -20.03
N TYR A 150 16.76 9.81 -19.38
CA TYR A 150 17.02 8.41 -19.73
C TYR A 150 16.47 8.05 -21.12
N ALA A 151 15.29 8.55 -21.50
CA ALA A 151 14.68 8.29 -22.80
C ALA A 151 15.43 8.99 -23.95
N GLU A 152 15.87 10.23 -23.74
CA GLU A 152 16.68 10.99 -24.70
C GLU A 152 18.12 10.43 -24.83
N HIS A 153 18.63 9.86 -23.75
CA HIS A 153 19.98 9.31 -23.68
C HIS A 153 19.99 7.87 -23.16
N PRO A 154 19.46 6.89 -23.92
CA PRO A 154 19.35 5.50 -23.48
C PRO A 154 20.71 4.90 -23.10
N PRO A 155 20.83 4.09 -22.03
CA PRO A 155 22.11 3.59 -21.56
C PRO A 155 22.89 2.87 -22.68
N VAL A 156 24.19 3.17 -22.77
CA VAL A 156 25.10 2.56 -23.75
C VAL A 156 26.12 1.79 -22.95
N ASP A 157 25.97 0.47 -22.96
CA ASP A 157 26.97 -0.42 -22.38
C ASP A 157 28.01 -0.76 -23.43
N THR A 158 29.16 -0.09 -23.36
CA THR A 158 30.28 -0.34 -24.27
C THR A 158 30.88 -1.73 -24.09
N ASN A 159 30.59 -2.42 -22.99
CA ASN A 159 31.11 -3.74 -22.65
C ASN A 159 30.07 -4.86 -22.79
N ALA A 160 28.89 -4.57 -23.35
CA ALA A 160 27.76 -5.50 -23.42
C ALA A 160 28.10 -6.85 -24.09
N LEU A 161 29.12 -6.88 -24.96
CA LEU A 161 29.57 -8.08 -25.66
C LEU A 161 30.69 -8.85 -24.97
N ASN A 162 31.22 -8.37 -23.85
CA ASN A 162 32.28 -9.09 -23.13
C ASN A 162 31.75 -10.43 -22.58
N GLY A 163 32.37 -11.52 -23.01
CA GLY A 163 31.95 -12.88 -22.69
C GLY A 163 30.94 -13.49 -23.66
N ALA A 164 30.39 -12.70 -24.60
CA ALA A 164 29.45 -13.21 -25.60
C ALA A 164 30.11 -14.24 -26.53
N LYS A 165 29.37 -15.24 -26.98
CA LYS A 165 29.86 -16.34 -27.84
C LYS A 165 29.33 -16.18 -29.26
N VAL A 166 30.21 -16.25 -30.26
CA VAL A 166 29.80 -16.27 -31.67
C VAL A 166 29.06 -17.57 -31.98
N VAL A 167 27.79 -17.47 -32.35
CA VAL A 167 26.92 -18.61 -32.65
C VAL A 167 26.97 -18.94 -34.13
N ARG A 168 26.79 -17.91 -34.97
CA ARG A 168 26.70 -18.08 -36.42
C ARG A 168 27.25 -16.84 -37.13
N ARG A 169 27.83 -17.05 -38.31
CA ARG A 169 28.14 -15.97 -39.24
C ARG A 169 26.98 -15.78 -40.20
N LEU A 170 26.50 -14.56 -40.33
CA LEU A 170 25.36 -14.22 -41.18
C LEU A 170 25.77 -13.41 -42.41
N GLY A 171 26.95 -12.78 -42.39
CA GLY A 171 27.49 -12.06 -43.53
C GLY A 171 29.00 -11.80 -43.42
N PRO A 172 29.57 -10.98 -44.31
CA PRO A 172 30.99 -10.64 -44.31
C PRO A 172 31.48 -10.09 -42.96
N ALA A 173 30.68 -9.23 -42.33
CA ALA A 173 30.98 -8.55 -41.08
C ALA A 173 29.85 -8.65 -40.03
N LEU A 174 28.82 -9.49 -40.28
CA LEU A 174 27.65 -9.66 -39.42
C LEU A 174 27.63 -11.07 -38.78
N TYR A 175 27.42 -11.10 -37.48
CA TYR A 175 27.43 -12.31 -36.66
C TYR A 175 26.22 -12.37 -35.75
N LEU A 176 25.70 -13.58 -35.53
CA LEU A 176 24.80 -13.88 -34.41
C LEU A 176 25.66 -14.25 -33.21
N VAL A 177 25.46 -13.57 -32.09
CA VAL A 177 26.17 -13.84 -30.83
C VAL A 177 25.18 -14.20 -29.74
N ARG A 178 25.60 -15.05 -28.80
CA ARG A 178 24.88 -15.35 -27.57
C ARG A 178 25.54 -14.59 -26.43
N LEU A 179 24.80 -13.71 -25.78
CA LEU A 179 25.25 -12.92 -24.63
C LEU A 179 25.43 -13.83 -23.40
N PRO A 180 26.20 -13.41 -22.38
CA PRO A 180 26.36 -14.17 -21.14
C PRO A 180 25.05 -14.53 -20.44
N GLY A 181 24.01 -13.69 -20.58
CA GLY A 181 22.67 -13.93 -20.03
C GLY A 181 21.83 -14.96 -20.78
N GLY A 182 22.31 -15.49 -21.92
CA GLY A 182 21.60 -16.50 -22.72
C GLY A 182 20.92 -15.95 -23.98
N ASP A 183 20.62 -14.66 -24.01
CA ASP A 183 19.99 -13.99 -25.16
C ASP A 183 20.86 -14.00 -26.41
N THR A 184 20.23 -13.98 -27.58
CA THR A 184 20.93 -13.80 -28.85
C THR A 184 20.82 -12.38 -29.36
N ALA A 185 21.91 -11.84 -29.89
CA ALA A 185 21.99 -10.51 -30.48
C ALA A 185 22.76 -10.54 -31.79
N PHE A 186 22.54 -9.51 -32.62
CA PHE A 186 23.38 -9.28 -33.79
C PHE A 186 24.61 -8.48 -33.40
N PHE A 187 25.76 -8.83 -33.99
CA PHE A 187 27.01 -8.11 -33.81
C PHE A 187 27.65 -7.82 -35.17
N SER A 188 27.95 -6.54 -35.41
CA SER A 188 28.63 -6.08 -36.61
C SER A 188 30.04 -5.58 -36.28
N THR A 189 31.03 -6.03 -37.06
CA THR A 189 32.40 -5.54 -37.02
C THR A 189 32.68 -4.58 -38.18
N PRO A 190 33.70 -3.72 -38.11
CA PRO A 190 34.13 -2.93 -39.28
C PRO A 190 34.47 -3.83 -40.47
N LEU A 191 34.21 -3.35 -41.69
CA LEU A 191 34.63 -4.03 -42.92
C LEU A 191 36.16 -4.15 -42.96
N GLY A 192 36.66 -5.36 -43.22
CA GLY A 192 38.10 -5.65 -43.19
C GLY A 192 38.64 -6.12 -41.83
N ALA A 193 37.82 -6.13 -40.76
CA ALA A 193 38.20 -6.71 -39.48
C ALA A 193 38.46 -8.23 -39.57
N ARG A 194 39.34 -8.74 -38.69
CA ARG A 194 39.66 -10.17 -38.62
C ARG A 194 38.39 -10.99 -38.42
N ARG A 195 38.18 -12.00 -39.27
CA ARG A 195 37.02 -12.90 -39.19
C ARG A 195 36.94 -13.58 -37.82
N LEU A 196 35.76 -13.53 -37.21
CA LEU A 196 35.48 -14.20 -35.94
C LEU A 196 35.11 -15.66 -36.20
N LYS A 197 35.65 -16.58 -35.40
CA LYS A 197 35.35 -18.01 -35.51
C LYS A 197 34.05 -18.33 -34.78
N ILE A 198 33.27 -19.27 -35.33
CA ILE A 198 32.13 -19.85 -34.61
C ILE A 198 32.63 -20.47 -33.31
N GLY A 199 31.91 -20.24 -32.22
CA GLY A 199 32.26 -20.69 -30.87
C GLY A 199 33.21 -19.78 -30.11
N MET A 200 33.77 -18.74 -30.74
CA MET A 200 34.70 -17.81 -30.11
C MET A 200 33.99 -16.96 -29.05
N LYS A 201 34.61 -16.80 -27.88
CA LYS A 201 34.17 -15.84 -26.85
C LYS A 201 34.79 -14.47 -27.12
N LEU A 202 33.96 -13.45 -27.17
CA LEU A 202 34.37 -12.06 -27.33
C LEU A 202 34.92 -11.53 -25.99
N ARG A 203 36.05 -10.83 -26.04
CA ARG A 203 36.68 -10.20 -24.86
C ARG A 203 37.34 -8.89 -25.27
N GLY A 204 37.17 -7.86 -24.47
CA GLY A 204 37.70 -6.52 -24.74
C GLY A 204 37.10 -5.87 -25.98
N ILE A 205 35.93 -6.34 -26.43
CA ILE A 205 35.23 -5.75 -27.56
C ILE A 205 34.40 -4.60 -27.01
N LEU A 206 34.72 -3.39 -27.46
CA LEU A 206 33.88 -2.23 -27.23
C LEU A 206 32.82 -2.20 -28.31
N ALA A 207 31.55 -2.11 -27.93
CA ALA A 207 30.45 -2.02 -28.87
C ALA A 207 29.32 -1.17 -28.33
N VAL A 208 28.64 -0.44 -29.21
CA VAL A 208 27.41 0.26 -28.85
C VAL A 208 26.21 -0.47 -29.44
N GLU A 209 25.13 -0.51 -28.68
CA GLU A 209 23.83 -0.91 -29.21
C GLU A 209 23.33 0.17 -30.17
N LYS A 210 22.84 -0.24 -31.34
CA LYS A 210 22.20 0.66 -32.30
C LYS A 210 20.80 0.13 -32.63
N PRO A 211 19.77 0.99 -32.68
CA PRO A 211 18.48 0.60 -33.22
C PRO A 211 18.67 0.17 -34.69
N ARG A 212 18.18 -1.01 -35.05
CA ARG A 212 18.17 -1.43 -36.45
C ARG A 212 17.11 -0.61 -37.19
N PRO A 213 17.38 -0.05 -38.38
CA PRO A 213 16.28 0.35 -39.27
C PRO A 213 15.42 -0.88 -39.58
N LYS A 214 14.13 -0.68 -39.84
CA LYS A 214 13.19 -1.76 -40.19
C LYS A 214 13.81 -2.67 -41.27
N PRO A 215 13.66 -4.00 -41.17
CA PRO A 215 14.27 -4.92 -42.13
C PRO A 215 13.81 -4.60 -43.56
N ASP A 216 14.78 -4.45 -44.46
CA ASP A 216 14.55 -4.23 -45.88
C ASP A 216 14.47 -5.59 -46.59
N LYS A 217 13.25 -5.98 -46.96
CA LYS A 217 13.00 -7.25 -47.67
C LYS A 217 13.72 -7.31 -49.02
N ALA A 218 14.06 -6.18 -49.64
CA ALA A 218 14.78 -6.14 -50.90
C ALA A 218 16.27 -6.52 -50.76
N ALA A 219 16.85 -6.39 -49.55
CA ALA A 219 18.23 -6.74 -49.27
C ALA A 219 18.44 -8.21 -48.86
N GLY A 220 17.36 -9.02 -48.82
CA GLY A 220 17.43 -10.43 -48.42
C GLY A 220 17.52 -10.66 -46.91
N ASP A 221 17.20 -9.66 -46.08
CA ASP A 221 17.09 -9.81 -44.64
C ASP A 221 15.93 -10.78 -44.31
N LEU A 222 16.23 -11.94 -43.74
CA LEU A 222 15.22 -12.93 -43.30
C LEU A 222 14.45 -12.37 -42.08
N VAL A 223 13.14 -12.17 -42.23
CA VAL A 223 12.28 -11.49 -41.24
C VAL A 223 11.49 -12.44 -40.33
N ASP A 224 11.50 -13.76 -40.55
CA ASP A 224 10.40 -14.62 -40.05
C ASP A 224 10.63 -15.41 -38.75
N GLU A 225 11.63 -15.11 -37.91
CA GLU A 225 11.85 -15.90 -36.67
C GLU A 225 12.05 -15.12 -35.35
N LEU A 226 11.82 -13.80 -35.31
CA LEU A 226 12.08 -13.03 -34.09
C LEU A 226 10.88 -12.14 -33.73
N ASN A 227 10.03 -12.65 -32.82
CA ASN A 227 9.22 -11.79 -31.97
C ASN A 227 10.20 -11.01 -31.05
N GLU A 228 10.02 -9.68 -31.02
CA GLU A 228 10.89 -8.68 -30.39
C GLU A 228 12.11 -8.24 -31.21
N SER A 229 12.32 -6.92 -31.28
CA SER A 229 13.39 -6.24 -32.01
C SER A 229 14.77 -6.72 -31.54
N ALA A 230 15.36 -7.70 -32.22
CA ALA A 230 16.64 -8.25 -31.80
C ALA A 230 17.74 -7.17 -31.71
N ARG A 231 18.35 -7.09 -30.52
CA ARG A 231 19.40 -6.13 -30.17
C ARG A 231 20.56 -6.23 -31.15
N THR A 232 21.04 -5.10 -31.63
CA THR A 232 22.13 -5.03 -32.60
C THR A 232 23.26 -4.20 -32.04
N PHE A 233 24.45 -4.81 -31.97
CA PHE A 233 25.66 -4.17 -31.49
C PHE A 233 26.63 -3.90 -32.64
N VAL A 234 27.27 -2.74 -32.61
CA VAL A 234 28.31 -2.36 -33.56
C VAL A 234 29.60 -2.13 -32.80
N ALA A 235 30.68 -2.81 -33.21
CA ALA A 235 32.00 -2.60 -32.63
C ALA A 235 32.46 -1.15 -32.85
N ILE A 236 33.06 -0.58 -31.82
CA ILE A 236 33.63 0.76 -31.81
C ILE A 236 35.10 0.70 -31.38
N THR A 237 35.85 1.72 -31.75
CA THR A 237 37.22 1.94 -31.31
C THR A 237 37.26 2.43 -29.86
N ARG A 238 38.45 2.36 -29.23
CA ARG A 238 38.67 2.94 -27.89
C ARG A 238 38.48 4.45 -27.86
N GLU A 239 38.82 5.14 -28.95
CA GLU A 239 38.68 6.58 -29.07
C GLU A 239 37.20 6.98 -29.17
N GLU A 240 36.43 6.29 -30.00
CA GLU A 240 34.96 6.45 -30.07
C GLU A 240 34.31 6.15 -28.71
N ALA A 241 34.73 5.09 -28.02
CA ALA A 241 34.22 4.78 -26.68
C ALA A 241 34.53 5.89 -25.65
N ARG A 242 35.75 6.45 -25.68
CA ARG A 242 36.13 7.60 -24.84
C ARG A 242 35.31 8.84 -25.18
N LYS A 243 35.11 9.13 -26.46
CA LYS A 243 34.28 10.25 -26.92
C LYS A 243 32.83 10.10 -26.45
N ILE A 244 32.23 8.93 -26.65
CA ILE A 244 30.86 8.63 -26.17
C ILE A 244 30.78 8.75 -24.65
N THR A 245 31.80 8.30 -23.92
CA THR A 245 31.83 8.45 -22.45
C THR A 245 31.92 9.93 -22.03
N ALA A 246 32.76 10.72 -22.69
CA ALA A 246 32.93 12.15 -22.42
C ALA A 246 31.68 12.96 -22.77
N GLU A 247 31.05 12.71 -23.91
CA GLU A 247 29.79 13.34 -24.33
C GLU A 247 28.65 13.06 -23.35
N ARG A 248 28.69 11.91 -22.65
CA ARG A 248 27.65 11.50 -21.71
C ARG A 248 27.92 11.85 -20.26
N ALA A 249 29.16 12.21 -19.93
CA ALA A 249 29.52 12.65 -18.59
C ALA A 249 28.56 13.70 -18.00
N PRO A 250 28.15 14.77 -18.72
CA PRO A 250 27.20 15.75 -18.18
C PRO A 250 25.81 15.16 -17.92
N VAL A 251 25.31 14.30 -18.83
CA VAL A 251 24.01 13.64 -18.70
C VAL A 251 24.00 12.72 -17.47
N LEU A 252 25.04 11.90 -17.30
CA LEU A 252 25.18 11.02 -16.15
C LEU A 252 25.34 11.79 -14.83
N ALA A 253 26.02 12.95 -14.85
CA ALA A 253 26.10 13.82 -13.69
C ALA A 253 24.70 14.36 -13.32
N ARG A 254 23.94 14.84 -14.32
CA ARG A 254 22.58 15.34 -14.09
C ARG A 254 21.62 14.26 -13.62
N LEU A 255 21.71 13.03 -14.14
CA LEU A 255 20.93 11.89 -13.65
C LEU A 255 21.21 11.62 -12.16
N LYS A 256 22.48 11.62 -11.75
CA LYS A 256 22.85 11.45 -10.35
C LYS A 256 22.31 12.56 -9.45
N GLU A 257 22.33 13.80 -9.93
CA GLU A 257 21.72 14.94 -9.20
C GLU A 257 20.22 14.73 -9.01
N LEU A 258 19.49 14.38 -10.08
CA LEU A 258 18.05 14.11 -10.03
C LEU A 258 17.72 12.93 -9.11
N GLU A 259 18.51 11.85 -9.16
CA GLU A 259 18.37 10.70 -8.25
C GLU A 259 18.61 11.11 -6.78
N ALA A 260 19.59 11.98 -6.52
CA ALA A 260 19.85 12.52 -5.18
C ALA A 260 18.74 13.47 -4.70
N GLU A 261 18.22 14.33 -5.58
CA GLU A 261 17.07 15.20 -5.31
C GLU A 261 15.83 14.36 -4.97
N ARG A 262 15.52 13.36 -5.80
CA ARG A 262 14.42 12.41 -5.56
C ARG A 262 14.55 11.74 -4.20
N ALA A 263 15.72 11.18 -3.89
CA ALA A 263 15.96 10.52 -2.60
C ALA A 263 15.86 11.47 -1.41
N LYS A 264 16.24 12.75 -1.58
CA LYS A 264 16.06 13.79 -0.57
C LYS A 264 14.58 14.09 -0.31
N PHE A 265 13.78 14.27 -1.36
CA PHE A 265 12.35 14.56 -1.21
C PHE A 265 11.60 13.39 -0.60
N GLN A 266 11.89 12.15 -1.03
CA GLN A 266 11.30 10.94 -0.43
C GLN A 266 11.54 10.90 1.08
N ARG A 267 12.80 11.07 1.53
CA ARG A 267 13.11 11.07 2.97
C ARG A 267 12.35 12.16 3.73
N SER A 268 12.24 13.36 3.16
CA SER A 268 11.48 14.44 3.79
C SER A 268 9.98 14.16 3.87
N ILE A 269 9.41 13.49 2.88
CA ILE A 269 8.00 13.04 2.90
C ILE A 269 7.82 11.99 4.00
N ASP A 270 8.74 11.03 4.11
CA ASP A 270 8.70 9.99 5.14
C ASP A 270 8.79 10.61 6.56
N ASP A 271 9.68 11.60 6.75
CA ASP A 271 9.81 12.36 8.00
C ASP A 271 8.53 13.14 8.34
N ASP A 272 7.91 13.77 7.34
CA ASP A 272 6.67 14.53 7.47
C ASP A 272 5.49 13.61 7.87
N LEU A 273 5.38 12.43 7.25
CA LEU A 273 4.40 11.39 7.63
C LEU A 273 4.62 10.88 9.04
N ALA A 274 5.87 10.59 9.41
CA ALA A 274 6.20 10.12 10.75
C ALA A 274 5.85 11.16 11.83
N SER A 275 6.07 12.44 11.54
CA SER A 275 5.70 13.57 12.40
C SER A 275 4.19 13.68 12.60
N LEU A 276 3.40 13.56 11.53
CA LEU A 276 1.94 13.53 11.58
C LEU A 276 1.43 12.35 12.42
N ASP A 277 1.98 11.16 12.20
CA ASP A 277 1.57 9.95 12.91
C ASP A 277 1.93 10.02 14.39
N SER A 278 3.08 10.61 14.74
CA SER A 278 3.45 10.86 16.14
C SER A 278 2.48 11.83 16.81
N LEU A 279 2.21 12.99 16.18
CA LEU A 279 1.26 13.97 16.73
C LEU A 279 -0.12 13.33 16.96
N ALA A 280 -0.63 12.60 15.97
CA ALA A 280 -1.91 11.94 16.06
C ALA A 280 -1.93 10.92 17.20
N ARG A 281 -0.91 10.06 17.31
CA ARG A 281 -0.80 9.07 18.39
C ARG A 281 -0.78 9.74 19.77
N ASP A 282 0.07 10.74 19.95
CA ASP A 282 0.28 11.41 21.23
C ASP A 282 -0.97 12.16 21.71
N VAL A 283 -1.64 12.87 20.80
CA VAL A 283 -2.89 13.57 21.13
C VAL A 283 -3.99 12.55 21.41
N ASN A 284 -4.13 11.51 20.59
CA ASN A 284 -5.16 10.48 20.77
C ASN A 284 -5.01 9.70 22.09
N ALA A 285 -3.79 9.47 22.57
CA ALA A 285 -3.54 8.86 23.88
C ALA A 285 -4.07 9.70 25.06
N VAL A 286 -4.24 11.01 24.87
CA VAL A 286 -4.79 11.94 25.87
C VAL A 286 -6.31 12.08 25.74
N ILE A 287 -6.82 12.24 24.51
CA ILE A 287 -8.23 12.59 24.28
C ILE A 287 -9.15 11.36 24.21
N SER A 288 -8.71 10.25 23.64
CA SER A 288 -9.57 9.09 23.39
C SER A 288 -10.16 8.47 24.66
N PRO A 289 -9.42 8.27 25.76
CA PRO A 289 -10.00 7.71 26.99
C PRO A 289 -11.07 8.61 27.60
N ARG A 290 -10.88 9.94 27.52
CA ARG A 290 -11.83 10.95 27.99
C ARG A 290 -13.11 10.93 27.17
N LEU A 291 -12.97 10.88 25.86
CA LEU A 291 -14.08 10.89 24.91
C LEU A 291 -14.88 9.57 24.94
N LEU A 292 -14.19 8.44 25.13
CA LEU A 292 -14.80 7.13 25.31
C LEU A 292 -15.36 6.90 26.72
N GLY A 293 -15.05 7.77 27.68
CA GLY A 293 -15.51 7.65 29.07
C GLY A 293 -14.99 6.40 29.79
N LEU A 294 -13.74 6.00 29.52
CA LEU A 294 -13.13 4.81 30.15
C LEU A 294 -12.76 5.10 31.61
N SER A 295 -13.21 4.24 32.53
CA SER A 295 -12.88 4.32 33.96
C SER A 295 -11.42 3.89 34.21
N GLY A 296 -10.71 4.61 35.10
CA GLY A 296 -9.34 4.26 35.51
C GLY A 296 -8.21 4.83 34.66
N TYR A 297 -8.48 5.66 33.66
CA TYR A 297 -7.44 6.32 32.85
C TYR A 297 -6.86 7.56 33.57
N GLY A 298 -5.92 7.31 34.49
CA GLY A 298 -5.17 8.34 35.20
C GLY A 298 -3.88 8.73 34.48
N GLY A 299 -3.98 9.51 33.40
CA GLY A 299 -2.84 10.20 32.78
C GLY A 299 -1.95 9.37 31.84
N PRO A 300 -0.97 10.03 31.19
CA PRO A 300 -0.11 9.43 30.16
C PRO A 300 0.93 8.53 30.83
N GLY A 301 0.57 7.27 31.04
CA GLY A 301 1.44 6.27 31.66
C GLY A 301 0.92 4.85 31.61
N LEU A 302 -0.20 4.59 30.91
CA LEU A 302 -0.63 3.22 30.63
C LEU A 302 0.18 2.71 29.45
N ASP A 303 1.33 2.15 29.81
CA ASP A 303 2.12 1.17 29.09
C ASP A 303 1.27 0.37 28.07
N GLU A 304 1.40 0.72 26.79
CA GLU A 304 0.79 0.00 25.65
C GLU A 304 1.13 -1.51 25.68
N SER A 305 2.13 -1.94 26.47
CA SER A 305 2.54 -3.33 26.59
C SER A 305 1.72 -4.20 27.56
N ARG A 306 0.82 -3.62 28.38
CA ARG A 306 0.25 -4.38 29.52
C ARG A 306 -0.97 -5.26 29.26
N ALA A 307 -1.55 -5.23 28.07
CA ALA A 307 -2.81 -5.95 27.84
C ALA A 307 -2.72 -7.23 26.95
N PRO A 308 -1.81 -7.42 25.97
CA PRO A 308 -1.86 -8.65 25.15
C PRO A 308 -1.50 -9.91 25.93
N ALA A 309 -0.69 -9.77 27.00
CA ALA A 309 -0.10 -10.89 27.74
C ALA A 309 -1.11 -11.73 28.57
N ARG A 310 -2.32 -11.22 28.85
CA ARG A 310 -3.30 -11.97 29.67
C ARG A 310 -4.19 -12.90 28.86
N LEU A 311 -4.53 -12.53 27.62
CA LEU A 311 -5.49 -13.27 26.79
C LEU A 311 -4.81 -14.32 25.89
N VAL A 312 -3.57 -14.10 25.46
CA VAL A 312 -2.76 -15.13 24.80
C VAL A 312 -1.92 -15.84 25.86
N ARG A 313 -2.30 -17.06 26.23
CA ARG A 313 -1.67 -17.84 27.31
C ARG A 313 -0.44 -18.60 26.84
N GLN A 314 -0.44 -19.05 25.59
CA GLN A 314 0.64 -19.84 25.01
C GLN A 314 0.76 -19.55 23.51
N VAL A 315 1.96 -19.75 22.98
CA VAL A 315 2.19 -19.78 21.53
C VAL A 315 2.61 -21.19 21.11
N LYS A 316 1.83 -21.81 20.25
CA LYS A 316 2.20 -23.08 19.62
C LYS A 316 2.98 -22.80 18.34
N ARG A 317 4.11 -23.47 18.16
CA ARG A 317 4.88 -23.44 16.90
C ARG A 317 4.59 -24.72 16.13
N LEU A 318 4.25 -24.58 14.87
CA LEU A 318 3.96 -25.67 13.95
C LEU A 318 4.91 -25.55 12.78
N SER A 319 5.61 -26.61 12.44
CA SER A 319 6.49 -26.61 11.29
C SER A 319 6.60 -27.98 10.68
N HIS A 320 6.84 -28.03 9.38
CA HIS A 320 7.21 -29.25 8.69
C HIS A 320 8.14 -28.90 7.53
N THR A 321 9.15 -29.75 7.33
CA THR A 321 10.15 -29.58 6.28
C THR A 321 10.09 -30.80 5.37
N TYR A 322 9.67 -30.58 4.13
CA TYR A 322 9.67 -31.61 3.09
C TYR A 322 11.04 -31.66 2.38
N SER A 323 11.66 -30.49 2.20
CA SER A 323 13.03 -30.31 1.69
C SER A 323 13.57 -28.95 2.14
N PRO A 324 14.86 -28.62 1.91
CA PRO A 324 15.42 -27.32 2.28
C PRO A 324 14.70 -26.11 1.66
N VAL A 325 14.01 -26.29 0.54
CA VAL A 325 13.27 -25.23 -0.19
C VAL A 325 11.76 -25.42 -0.17
N GLN A 326 11.26 -26.41 0.58
CA GLN A 326 9.83 -26.70 0.73
C GLN A 326 9.51 -26.99 2.19
N TYR A 327 8.97 -26.00 2.88
CA TYR A 327 8.64 -26.11 4.29
C TYR A 327 7.58 -25.07 4.68
N TYR A 328 6.89 -25.34 5.79
CA TYR A 328 6.09 -24.32 6.45
C TYR A 328 6.53 -24.10 7.89
N ARG A 329 6.34 -22.87 8.38
CA ARG A 329 6.57 -22.48 9.79
C ARG A 329 5.49 -21.50 10.22
N TYR A 330 4.68 -21.91 11.19
CA TYR A 330 3.55 -21.16 11.69
C TYR A 330 3.65 -20.95 13.20
N THR A 331 3.22 -19.78 13.65
CA THR A 331 2.95 -19.51 15.06
C THR A 331 1.44 -19.35 15.27
N LEU A 332 0.91 -20.04 16.28
CA LEU A 332 -0.51 -20.05 16.63
C LEU A 332 -0.68 -19.56 18.08
N PRO A 333 -1.38 -18.44 18.32
CA PRO A 333 -1.76 -18.05 19.67
C PRO A 333 -2.81 -19.01 20.24
N VAL A 334 -2.66 -19.35 21.51
CA VAL A 334 -3.60 -20.17 22.28
C VAL A 334 -4.07 -19.38 23.48
N THR A 335 -5.38 -19.20 23.58
CA THR A 335 -6.06 -18.37 24.57
C THR A 335 -6.60 -19.20 25.75
N GLY A 336 -6.79 -20.51 25.54
CA GLY A 336 -7.47 -21.40 26.48
C GLY A 336 -8.99 -21.28 26.43
N LYS A 337 -9.53 -20.50 25.49
CA LYS A 337 -10.97 -20.34 25.25
C LYS A 337 -11.35 -21.14 24.01
N LYS A 338 -12.16 -22.19 24.21
CA LYS A 338 -12.46 -23.23 23.20
C LYS A 338 -12.89 -22.66 21.85
N GLN A 339 -13.83 -21.71 21.81
CA GLN A 339 -14.35 -21.20 20.53
C GLN A 339 -13.33 -20.29 19.82
N MET A 340 -12.59 -19.49 20.58
CA MET A 340 -11.52 -18.62 20.04
C MET A 340 -10.36 -19.45 19.49
N ASP A 341 -9.90 -20.45 20.26
CA ASP A 341 -8.83 -21.35 19.86
C ASP A 341 -9.23 -22.19 18.64
N ALA A 342 -10.50 -22.57 18.52
CA ALA A 342 -11.02 -23.26 17.34
C ALA A 342 -10.99 -22.37 16.09
N ALA A 343 -11.40 -21.09 16.19
CA ALA A 343 -11.35 -20.15 15.08
C ALA A 343 -9.90 -19.88 14.61
N LEU A 344 -8.99 -19.61 15.56
CA LEU A 344 -7.57 -19.37 15.27
C LEU A 344 -6.89 -20.61 14.67
N ARG A 345 -7.19 -21.80 15.21
CA ARG A 345 -6.66 -23.05 14.67
C ARG A 345 -7.22 -23.34 13.28
N GLY A 346 -8.51 -23.09 13.04
CA GLY A 346 -9.15 -23.31 11.74
C GLY A 346 -8.45 -22.57 10.59
N TYR A 347 -7.96 -21.34 10.84
CA TYR A 347 -7.14 -20.62 9.87
C TYR A 347 -5.82 -21.33 9.54
N ILE A 348 -5.10 -21.78 10.57
CA ILE A 348 -3.82 -22.50 10.39
C ILE A 348 -4.03 -23.86 9.73
N ASP A 349 -5.07 -24.60 10.12
CA ASP A 349 -5.40 -25.90 9.53
C ASP A 349 -5.76 -25.74 8.04
N GLY A 350 -6.50 -24.68 7.68
CA GLY A 350 -6.77 -24.30 6.29
C GLY A 350 -5.49 -24.02 5.51
N ARG A 351 -4.58 -23.21 6.07
CA ARG A 351 -3.25 -22.95 5.46
C ARG A 351 -2.43 -24.22 5.25
N MET A 352 -2.39 -25.11 6.25
CA MET A 352 -1.72 -26.41 6.13
C MET A 352 -2.32 -27.25 5.00
N LYS A 353 -3.65 -27.26 4.86
CA LYS A 353 -4.35 -27.96 3.78
C LYS A 353 -3.98 -27.37 2.42
N ASP A 354 -3.98 -26.04 2.26
CA ASP A 354 -3.59 -25.37 1.01
C ASP A 354 -2.18 -25.77 0.57
N VAL A 355 -1.22 -25.81 1.51
CA VAL A 355 0.16 -26.22 1.22
C VAL A 355 0.22 -27.68 0.77
N GLN A 356 -0.50 -28.57 1.46
CA GLN A 356 -0.54 -29.98 1.07
C GLN A 356 -1.15 -30.18 -0.32
N ASP A 357 -2.22 -29.46 -0.65
CA ASP A 357 -2.86 -29.52 -1.97
C ASP A 357 -1.92 -28.98 -3.06
N LEU A 358 -1.22 -27.86 -2.79
CA LEU A 358 -0.22 -27.32 -3.70
C LEU A 358 0.93 -28.32 -3.95
N LEU A 359 1.44 -28.97 -2.90
CA LEU A 359 2.51 -29.97 -3.03
C LEU A 359 2.07 -31.20 -3.85
N ARG A 360 0.79 -31.59 -3.77
CA ARG A 360 0.23 -32.67 -4.60
C ARG A 360 0.16 -32.29 -6.08
N THR A 361 -0.18 -31.05 -6.41
CA THR A 361 -0.34 -30.60 -7.80
C THR A 361 1.00 -30.34 -8.49
N VAL A 362 1.98 -29.78 -7.78
CA VAL A 362 3.31 -29.46 -8.36
C VAL A 362 4.30 -30.63 -8.30
N GLY A 363 4.01 -31.65 -7.48
CA GLY A 363 4.85 -32.82 -7.27
C GLY A 363 6.03 -32.55 -6.32
N VAL A 364 6.18 -33.38 -5.29
CA VAL A 364 7.37 -33.37 -4.42
C VAL A 364 8.50 -34.12 -5.15
N GLY A 365 9.62 -33.46 -5.40
CA GLY A 365 10.86 -34.12 -5.84
C GLY A 365 11.04 -34.45 -7.33
N ARG A 366 10.16 -34.00 -8.25
CA ARG A 366 10.37 -34.18 -9.71
C ARG A 366 11.17 -33.04 -10.34
N GLY A 367 12.45 -32.90 -9.97
CA GLY A 367 13.47 -32.16 -10.75
C GLY A 367 13.27 -30.65 -11.00
N HIS A 368 12.10 -30.08 -10.70
CA HIS A 368 11.78 -28.66 -10.80
C HIS A 368 11.11 -28.22 -9.50
N ALA A 369 11.89 -28.23 -8.41
CA ALA A 369 11.41 -27.68 -7.15
C ALA A 369 11.20 -26.17 -7.32
N ARG A 370 9.97 -25.75 -7.60
CA ARG A 370 9.55 -24.40 -7.25
C ARG A 370 9.57 -24.34 -5.71
N ALA A 371 10.23 -23.32 -5.16
CA ALA A 371 10.25 -23.09 -3.73
C ALA A 371 8.80 -23.07 -3.23
N ASN A 372 8.51 -23.74 -2.12
CA ASN A 372 7.20 -23.68 -1.46
C ASN A 372 7.46 -23.39 0.00
N VAL A 373 7.78 -22.14 0.29
CA VAL A 373 8.02 -21.65 1.65
C VAL A 373 6.77 -20.91 2.10
N ASP A 374 6.09 -21.42 3.13
CA ASP A 374 4.88 -20.81 3.68
C ASP A 374 5.12 -20.45 5.15
N LEU A 375 5.08 -19.16 5.45
CA LEU A 375 5.37 -18.61 6.77
C LEU A 375 4.14 -17.89 7.29
N VAL A 376 3.80 -18.13 8.55
CA VAL A 376 2.72 -17.42 9.24
C VAL A 376 3.23 -17.00 10.60
N ALA A 377 3.28 -15.69 10.80
CA ALA A 377 3.45 -15.07 12.11
C ALA A 377 2.12 -14.46 12.56
N PHE A 378 2.01 -14.07 13.83
CA PHE A 378 0.88 -13.28 14.29
C PHE A 378 1.34 -12.12 15.18
N LYS A 379 0.50 -11.10 15.24
CA LYS A 379 0.52 -10.03 16.26
C LYS A 379 -0.81 -10.05 17.00
N SER A 380 -0.76 -9.79 18.30
CA SER A 380 -1.95 -9.68 19.14
C SER A 380 -2.08 -8.27 19.69
N PHE A 381 -3.31 -7.78 19.74
CA PHE A 381 -3.68 -6.46 20.21
C PHE A 381 -4.89 -6.58 21.13
N THR A 382 -5.15 -5.55 21.91
CA THR A 382 -6.26 -5.55 22.85
C THR A 382 -6.64 -4.13 23.20
N ALA A 383 -7.91 -3.96 23.55
CA ALA A 383 -8.51 -2.68 23.90
C ALA A 383 -9.08 -2.66 25.33
N SER A 384 -9.30 -3.84 25.90
CA SER A 384 -9.85 -4.07 27.24
C SER A 384 -9.49 -5.50 27.68
N GLU A 385 -9.72 -5.85 28.95
CA GLU A 385 -9.53 -7.22 29.43
C GLU A 385 -10.42 -8.25 28.72
N ASP A 386 -11.46 -7.80 28.02
CA ASP A 386 -12.44 -8.63 27.33
C ASP A 386 -12.33 -8.56 25.79
N LEU A 387 -11.36 -7.83 25.23
CA LEU A 387 -11.19 -7.71 23.78
C LEU A 387 -9.79 -8.17 23.35
N LEU A 388 -9.73 -9.21 22.52
CA LEU A 388 -8.50 -9.68 21.87
C LEU A 388 -8.62 -9.56 20.36
N SER A 389 -7.70 -8.84 19.74
CA SER A 389 -7.49 -8.88 18.29
C SER A 389 -6.24 -9.68 17.97
N VAL A 390 -6.28 -10.52 16.95
CA VAL A 390 -5.12 -11.24 16.41
C VAL A 390 -5.05 -10.94 14.92
N ARG A 391 -3.88 -10.55 14.42
CA ARG A 391 -3.60 -10.48 12.98
C ARG A 391 -2.50 -11.45 12.63
N PHE A 392 -2.80 -12.41 11.76
CA PHE A 392 -1.81 -13.22 11.11
C PHE A 392 -1.19 -12.46 9.93
N GLU A 393 0.13 -12.55 9.82
CA GLU A 393 0.92 -12.04 8.71
C GLU A 393 1.52 -13.28 8.01
N ALA A 394 1.05 -13.53 6.79
CA ALA A 394 1.42 -14.70 6.02
C ALA A 394 2.29 -14.31 4.82
N SER A 395 3.32 -15.10 4.56
CA SER A 395 4.17 -14.98 3.37
C SER A 395 4.27 -16.34 2.70
N ARG A 396 4.01 -16.39 1.39
CA ARG A 396 4.08 -17.60 0.58
C ARG A 396 4.96 -17.38 -0.64
N ASP A 397 6.09 -18.08 -0.69
CA ASP A 397 6.93 -18.17 -1.87
C ASP A 397 6.64 -19.48 -2.60
N THR A 398 6.14 -19.37 -3.83
CA THR A 398 5.88 -20.50 -4.74
C THR A 398 6.90 -20.58 -5.89
N GLY A 399 8.09 -19.97 -5.72
CA GLY A 399 9.15 -19.91 -6.73
C GLY A 399 8.91 -18.89 -7.85
N GLY A 400 8.10 -17.86 -7.58
CA GLY A 400 7.85 -16.75 -8.50
C GLY A 400 8.91 -15.66 -8.42
N ALA A 401 8.60 -14.47 -8.96
CA ALA A 401 9.51 -13.32 -8.90
C ALA A 401 9.75 -12.81 -7.45
N HIS A 402 8.76 -12.99 -6.58
CA HIS A 402 8.81 -12.64 -5.16
C HIS A 402 7.78 -13.48 -4.38
N PRO A 403 7.86 -13.51 -3.03
CA PRO A 403 6.79 -14.08 -2.20
C PRO A 403 5.50 -13.24 -2.28
N ASN A 404 4.37 -13.88 -2.00
CA ASN A 404 3.08 -13.20 -1.82
C ASN A 404 2.83 -12.98 -0.33
N GLN A 405 2.48 -11.75 0.04
CA GLN A 405 2.10 -11.40 1.40
C GLN A 405 0.58 -11.31 1.54
N SER A 406 0.02 -11.88 2.60
CA SER A 406 -1.40 -11.79 2.93
C SER A 406 -1.62 -11.65 4.43
N PHE A 407 -2.81 -11.19 4.81
CA PHE A 407 -3.19 -11.01 6.20
C PHE A 407 -4.53 -11.67 6.48
N ALA A 408 -4.70 -12.13 7.70
CA ALA A 408 -6.00 -12.53 8.24
C ALA A 408 -6.12 -11.98 9.65
N SER A 409 -7.28 -11.47 10.05
CA SER A 409 -7.49 -10.97 11.39
C SER A 409 -8.72 -11.56 12.07
N PHE A 410 -8.67 -11.60 13.39
CA PHE A 410 -9.68 -12.17 14.26
C PHE A 410 -9.84 -11.25 15.46
N VAL A 411 -11.00 -10.61 15.59
CA VAL A 411 -11.32 -9.75 16.73
C VAL A 411 -12.35 -10.46 17.59
N PHE A 412 -12.05 -10.66 18.87
CA PHE A 412 -12.89 -11.43 19.76
C PHE A 412 -13.39 -10.59 20.93
N ASP A 413 -14.68 -10.75 21.22
CA ASP A 413 -15.20 -10.61 22.57
C ASP A 413 -14.78 -11.86 23.36
N ALA A 414 -13.75 -11.70 24.18
CA ALA A 414 -13.15 -12.77 24.95
C ALA A 414 -14.05 -13.25 26.09
N ARG A 415 -14.96 -12.41 26.60
CA ARG A 415 -15.92 -12.80 27.64
C ARG A 415 -16.89 -13.84 27.09
N ASN A 416 -17.47 -13.56 25.93
CA ASN A 416 -18.46 -14.43 25.29
C ASN A 416 -17.85 -15.43 24.29
N GLN A 417 -16.53 -15.37 24.07
CA GLN A 417 -15.79 -16.15 23.05
C GLN A 417 -16.32 -15.95 21.62
N LYS A 418 -16.90 -14.77 21.34
CA LYS A 418 -17.53 -14.45 20.07
C LYS A 418 -16.52 -13.77 19.13
N LEU A 419 -16.40 -14.27 17.90
CA LEU A 419 -15.72 -13.56 16.81
C LEU A 419 -16.60 -12.38 16.36
N LEU A 420 -16.01 -11.18 16.33
CA LEU A 420 -16.63 -9.94 15.90
C LEU A 420 -16.22 -9.64 14.46
N GLY A 421 -17.20 -9.56 13.58
CA GLY A 421 -17.02 -9.07 12.21
C GLY A 421 -17.23 -7.56 12.12
N LEU A 422 -17.02 -6.99 10.93
CA LEU A 422 -17.20 -5.56 10.70
C LEU A 422 -18.64 -5.09 11.01
N ALA A 423 -19.63 -5.93 10.70
CA ALA A 423 -21.04 -5.67 11.01
C ALA A 423 -21.34 -5.60 12.52
N ASP A 424 -20.54 -6.26 13.38
CA ASP A 424 -20.69 -6.17 14.83
C ASP A 424 -20.17 -4.83 15.39
N LEU A 425 -19.30 -4.13 14.64
CA LEU A 425 -18.68 -2.89 15.12
C LEU A 425 -19.58 -1.67 14.98
N PHE A 426 -20.55 -1.69 14.07
CA PHE A 426 -21.32 -0.53 13.68
C PHE A 426 -22.82 -0.73 13.89
N GLN A 427 -23.50 0.31 14.38
CA GLN A 427 -24.97 0.34 14.37
C GLN A 427 -25.53 0.68 12.98
N ASN A 428 -24.73 1.33 12.12
CA ASN A 428 -25.04 1.59 10.72
C ASN A 428 -23.79 1.27 9.88
N LEU A 429 -23.69 0.02 9.43
CA LEU A 429 -22.53 -0.47 8.68
C LEU A 429 -22.29 0.31 7.36
N PRO A 430 -23.29 0.61 6.51
CA PRO A 430 -23.07 1.41 5.30
C PRO A 430 -22.46 2.79 5.59
N ALA A 431 -22.96 3.51 6.61
CA ALA A 431 -22.39 4.80 7.00
C ALA A 431 -20.96 4.65 7.52
N GLY A 432 -20.69 3.60 8.31
CA GLY A 432 -19.35 3.27 8.78
C GLY A 432 -18.38 3.00 7.63
N LEU A 433 -18.76 2.16 6.67
CA LEU A 433 -17.97 1.86 5.48
C LEU A 433 -17.69 3.10 4.62
N SER A 434 -18.70 3.96 4.43
CA SER A 434 -18.53 5.22 3.69
C SER A 434 -17.49 6.13 4.36
N LEU A 435 -17.55 6.27 5.68
CA LEU A 435 -16.57 7.06 6.43
C LEU A 435 -15.17 6.44 6.36
N LEU A 436 -15.05 5.12 6.52
CA LEU A 436 -13.78 4.42 6.45
C LEU A 436 -13.13 4.55 5.07
N SER A 437 -13.93 4.45 4.00
CA SER A 437 -13.49 4.69 2.62
C SER A 437 -12.95 6.11 2.45
N GLU A 438 -13.69 7.12 2.91
CA GLU A 438 -13.25 8.52 2.84
C GLU A 438 -11.93 8.75 3.59
N LEU A 439 -11.83 8.28 4.83
CA LEU A 439 -10.62 8.43 5.66
C LEU A 439 -9.43 7.66 5.05
N ALA A 440 -9.67 6.48 4.49
CA ALA A 440 -8.66 5.69 3.83
C ALA A 440 -8.14 6.41 2.58
N THR A 441 -9.02 6.85 1.68
CA THR A 441 -8.66 7.60 0.47
C THR A 441 -7.82 8.83 0.81
N ARG A 442 -8.30 9.66 1.75
CA ARG A 442 -7.57 10.87 2.15
C ARG A 442 -6.18 10.56 2.72
N ARG A 443 -6.03 9.46 3.46
CA ARG A 443 -4.71 9.02 3.97
C ARG A 443 -3.83 8.48 2.85
N MET A 444 -4.37 7.66 1.96
CA MET A 444 -3.58 7.01 0.90
C MET A 444 -3.14 7.99 -0.19
N GLU A 445 -3.96 8.99 -0.52
CA GLU A 445 -3.54 10.09 -1.40
C GLU A 445 -2.31 10.84 -0.84
N LEU A 446 -2.23 10.99 0.48
CA LEU A 446 -1.09 11.63 1.14
C LEU A 446 0.16 10.74 1.17
N VAL A 447 -0.02 9.43 1.39
CA VAL A 447 1.08 8.47 1.57
C VAL A 447 1.65 7.97 0.24
N LEU A 448 0.82 7.83 -0.78
CA LEU A 448 1.17 7.17 -2.05
C LEU A 448 1.21 8.13 -3.24
N ASP A 449 1.08 9.44 -3.03
CA ASP A 449 1.06 10.45 -4.09
C ASP A 449 0.05 10.15 -5.22
N GLY A 450 -1.13 9.65 -4.86
CA GLY A 450 -2.15 9.27 -5.82
C GLY A 450 -1.86 7.98 -6.62
N HIS A 451 -0.77 7.25 -6.34
CA HIS A 451 -0.55 5.87 -6.82
C HIS A 451 -1.46 4.87 -6.10
N VAL A 452 -2.76 5.11 -6.19
CA VAL A 452 -3.81 4.38 -5.48
C VAL A 452 -4.71 3.68 -6.50
N PHE A 453 -5.02 2.41 -6.24
CA PHE A 453 -6.11 1.71 -6.92
C PHE A 453 -7.41 1.98 -6.15
N PRO A 454 -8.30 2.85 -6.64
CA PRO A 454 -9.46 3.31 -5.89
C PRO A 454 -10.43 2.16 -5.54
N GLU A 455 -10.47 1.11 -6.35
CA GLU A 455 -11.33 -0.07 -6.14
C GLU A 455 -11.02 -0.76 -4.80
N GLY A 456 -9.76 -0.75 -4.37
CA GLY A 456 -9.31 -1.30 -3.09
C GLY A 456 -9.75 -0.50 -1.87
N LEU A 457 -10.33 0.68 -2.07
CA LEU A 457 -10.76 1.64 -1.04
C LEU A 457 -12.27 1.88 -1.03
N GLU A 458 -13.01 1.34 -2.00
CA GLU A 458 -14.47 1.45 -2.04
C GLU A 458 -15.13 0.98 -0.72
N PRO A 459 -16.31 1.51 -0.34
CA PRO A 459 -16.99 1.23 0.92
C PRO A 459 -17.65 -0.17 0.92
N LYS A 460 -16.80 -1.20 0.82
CA LYS A 460 -17.15 -2.62 0.73
C LYS A 460 -16.58 -3.37 1.93
N VAL A 461 -17.31 -4.37 2.42
CA VAL A 461 -16.88 -5.16 3.58
C VAL A 461 -15.55 -5.87 3.30
N GLU A 462 -15.36 -6.31 2.06
CA GLU A 462 -14.18 -7.03 1.58
C GLU A 462 -12.92 -6.17 1.72
N ASN A 463 -13.01 -4.88 1.36
CA ASN A 463 -11.89 -3.94 1.40
C ASN A 463 -11.43 -3.62 2.82
N PHE A 464 -12.33 -3.74 3.80
CA PHE A 464 -12.09 -3.44 5.22
C PHE A 464 -12.13 -4.70 6.10
N SER A 465 -11.97 -5.89 5.49
CA SER A 465 -12.11 -7.18 6.17
C SER A 465 -10.96 -7.52 7.13
N VAL A 466 -9.75 -7.01 6.86
CA VAL A 466 -8.58 -7.21 7.71
C VAL A 466 -8.41 -6.02 8.64
N PHE A 467 -9.04 -6.10 9.81
CA PHE A 467 -8.93 -5.10 10.86
C PHE A 467 -8.57 -5.71 12.22
N VAL A 468 -7.97 -4.89 13.08
CA VAL A 468 -7.79 -5.17 14.50
C VAL A 468 -8.23 -3.97 15.31
N ILE A 469 -8.65 -4.21 16.55
CA ILE A 469 -8.78 -3.15 17.55
C ILE A 469 -7.53 -3.20 18.43
N ASP A 470 -6.78 -2.10 18.39
CA ASP A 470 -5.50 -1.93 19.06
C ASP A 470 -5.56 -0.71 19.98
N GLY A 471 -5.63 -0.97 21.29
CA GLY A 471 -5.94 0.05 22.28
C GLY A 471 -7.26 0.74 21.94
N GLN A 472 -7.20 2.04 21.71
CA GLN A 472 -8.37 2.87 21.43
C GLN A 472 -8.51 3.19 19.92
N SER A 473 -7.91 2.37 19.06
CA SER A 473 -7.96 2.56 17.60
C SER A 473 -8.47 1.32 16.87
N LEU A 474 -9.18 1.55 15.78
CA LEU A 474 -9.46 0.57 14.74
C LEU A 474 -8.36 0.66 13.69
N VAL A 475 -7.67 -0.45 13.41
CA VAL A 475 -6.53 -0.50 12.49
C VAL A 475 -6.81 -1.47 11.36
N PHE A 476 -6.86 -0.97 10.13
CA PHE A 476 -7.00 -1.77 8.92
C PHE A 476 -5.65 -2.07 8.29
N SER A 477 -5.53 -3.26 7.70
CA SER A 477 -4.33 -3.70 6.98
C SER A 477 -4.70 -4.04 5.56
N PHE A 478 -4.04 -3.40 4.62
CA PHE A 478 -4.31 -3.57 3.20
C PHE A 478 -3.14 -4.34 2.58
N PRO A 479 -3.33 -5.61 2.17
CA PRO A 479 -2.29 -6.37 1.50
C PRO A 479 -1.79 -5.68 0.22
N PRO A 480 -0.56 -6.01 -0.23
CA PRO A 480 -0.07 -5.57 -1.52
C PRO A 480 -1.07 -5.89 -2.65
N TYR A 481 -1.10 -5.04 -3.68
CA TYR A 481 -2.05 -5.09 -4.81
C TYR A 481 -3.51 -4.78 -4.52
N GLN A 482 -3.94 -4.65 -3.26
CA GLN A 482 -5.32 -4.21 -3.00
C GLN A 482 -5.52 -2.77 -3.46
N MET A 483 -4.64 -1.87 -3.04
CA MET A 483 -4.77 -0.42 -3.28
C MET A 483 -3.52 0.24 -3.84
N ALA A 484 -2.43 -0.51 -4.00
CA ALA A 484 -1.16 -0.01 -4.50
C ALA A 484 -0.33 -1.16 -5.06
N SER A 485 0.72 -0.85 -5.81
CA SER A 485 1.63 -1.86 -6.33
C SER A 485 2.33 -2.64 -5.20
N TYR A 486 2.91 -3.80 -5.53
CA TYR A 486 3.71 -4.56 -4.55
C TYR A 486 4.94 -3.80 -4.05
N ALA A 487 5.50 -2.90 -4.87
CA ALA A 487 6.66 -2.11 -4.49
C ALA A 487 6.37 -1.15 -3.33
N GLU A 488 5.11 -0.70 -3.21
CA GLU A 488 4.66 0.15 -2.10
C GLU A 488 4.46 -0.65 -0.80
N GLY A 489 4.41 -1.98 -0.90
CA GLY A 489 4.17 -2.86 0.23
C GLY A 489 2.75 -2.74 0.82
N PRO A 490 2.51 -3.39 1.97
CA PRO A 490 1.21 -3.33 2.63
C PRO A 490 0.96 -1.96 3.26
N GLN A 491 -0.26 -1.45 3.12
CA GLN A 491 -0.67 -0.18 3.70
C GLN A 491 -1.50 -0.41 4.97
N THR A 492 -1.58 0.61 5.82
CA THR A 492 -2.42 0.57 7.03
C THR A 492 -3.18 1.86 7.24
N LEU A 493 -4.41 1.76 7.73
CA LEU A 493 -5.19 2.90 8.21
C LEU A 493 -5.48 2.72 9.70
N ARG A 494 -5.08 3.69 10.53
CA ARG A 494 -5.42 3.74 11.95
C ARG A 494 -6.46 4.85 12.17
N VAL A 495 -7.64 4.48 12.66
CA VAL A 495 -8.70 5.42 13.02
C VAL A 495 -8.98 5.31 14.51
N PRO A 496 -8.85 6.39 15.31
CA PRO A 496 -9.24 6.36 16.71
C PRO A 496 -10.73 6.01 16.84
N LEU A 497 -11.09 5.13 17.78
CA LEU A 497 -12.50 4.82 18.08
C LEU A 497 -13.27 6.06 18.53
N ALA A 498 -12.56 7.02 19.14
CA ALA A 498 -13.10 8.30 19.54
C ALA A 498 -13.26 9.30 18.38
N HIS A 499 -12.85 8.98 17.14
CA HIS A 499 -12.93 9.89 15.99
C HIS A 499 -14.34 10.50 15.89
N PRO A 500 -14.46 11.83 15.68
CA PRO A 500 -15.72 12.56 15.89
C PRO A 500 -16.88 12.03 15.05
N ARG A 501 -16.60 11.61 13.81
CA ARG A 501 -17.59 11.00 12.90
C ARG A 501 -17.75 9.48 13.05
N LEU A 502 -16.77 8.80 13.66
CA LEU A 502 -16.80 7.34 13.82
C LEU A 502 -17.55 6.94 15.09
N LEU A 503 -17.26 7.62 16.21
CA LEU A 503 -17.82 7.31 17.53
C LEU A 503 -19.35 7.20 17.54
N PRO A 504 -20.11 8.11 16.89
CA PRO A 504 -21.58 8.00 16.82
C PRO A 504 -22.09 6.82 15.97
N LEU A 505 -21.23 6.17 15.19
CA LEU A 505 -21.59 5.03 14.33
C LEU A 505 -21.24 3.68 14.97
N LEU A 506 -20.46 3.66 16.06
CA LEU A 506 -20.07 2.42 16.74
C LEU A 506 -21.28 1.77 17.41
N SER A 507 -21.30 0.43 17.41
CA SER A 507 -22.39 -0.33 18.02
C SER A 507 -22.34 -0.23 19.56
N PRO A 508 -23.50 -0.17 20.25
CA PRO A 508 -23.53 -0.22 21.71
C PRO A 508 -22.83 -1.46 22.28
N LYS A 509 -22.93 -2.58 21.57
CA LYS A 509 -22.27 -3.84 21.96
C LYS A 509 -20.75 -3.73 21.94
N LEU A 510 -20.17 -3.09 20.91
CA LEU A 510 -18.73 -2.85 20.87
C LEU A 510 -18.31 -1.96 22.04
N LEU A 511 -19.05 -0.87 22.30
CA LEU A 511 -18.76 0.03 23.42
C LEU A 511 -18.82 -0.70 24.77
N GLU A 512 -19.76 -1.62 24.95
CA GLU A 512 -19.85 -2.47 26.15
C GLU A 512 -18.61 -3.35 26.33
N VAL A 513 -18.17 -4.05 25.27
CA VAL A 513 -16.96 -4.91 25.31
C VAL A 513 -15.69 -4.08 25.60
N LEU A 514 -15.66 -2.82 25.15
CA LEU A 514 -14.59 -1.87 25.46
C LEU A 514 -14.67 -1.30 26.89
N GLY A 515 -15.79 -1.49 27.60
CA GLY A 515 -16.07 -0.78 28.85
C GLY A 515 -16.25 0.74 28.66
N ALA A 516 -16.54 1.18 27.43
CA ALA A 516 -16.69 2.58 27.06
C ALA A 516 -18.10 3.08 27.38
N ARG A 517 -18.17 4.30 27.93
CA ARG A 517 -19.40 5.05 28.16
C ARG A 517 -19.23 6.48 27.63
N PRO A 518 -19.28 6.66 26.30
CA PRO A 518 -19.00 7.94 25.68
C PRO A 518 -20.00 9.00 26.16
N LYS A 519 -19.49 10.19 26.44
CA LYS A 519 -20.31 11.37 26.72
C LYS A 519 -20.49 12.10 25.39
N LEU A 520 -21.56 11.76 24.68
CA LEU A 520 -21.94 12.43 23.43
C LEU A 520 -22.30 13.89 23.68
#